data_AF-A0A7Y3J4R0-F1
#
_entry.id   AF-A0A7Y3J4R0-F1
#
_cell.length_a   1.000
_cell.length_b   1.000
_cell.length_c   1.000
_cell.angle_alpha   90.00
_cell.angle_beta   90.00
_cell.angle_gamma   90.00
#
_symmetry.space_group_name_H-M   'P 1'
#
loop_
_entity.id
_entity.type
_entity.pdbx_description
1 polymer ?
#
loop_
_entity_poly.entity_id
_entity_poly.type
_entity_poly.pdbx_seq_one_letter_code
_entity_poly.pdbx_strand_id
1 'polypeptide(L)'
;MYAVRQWSVRHARGLNTFYRGFEGFLVRVHRLFAFIGYERAERPVAFVEKHVKGLLFDCQMCGQCVLSSTGMSCPMNCPKTLRNGPCGGVRANGHCEVKPEMKCVWVEAYRGSRRIDGGVEAMTQVQFAVDQRQKGRSSWLRVVREKTPGAGQADAPAKGAKP
;
A
#
# COMPACT_ATOMS: atom_id res chain seq x y z
N MET A 1 6.36 13.62 -10.46
CA MET A 1 5.64 12.74 -9.50
C MET A 1 5.69 13.26 -8.06
N TYR A 2 6.82 13.82 -7.58
CA TYR A 2 6.94 14.33 -6.21
C TYR A 2 5.83 15.31 -5.75
N ALA A 3 5.44 16.27 -6.61
CA ALA A 3 4.37 17.22 -6.30
C ALA A 3 3.00 16.55 -6.09
N VAL A 4 2.67 15.53 -6.89
CA VAL A 4 1.41 14.77 -6.77
C VAL A 4 1.40 13.97 -5.48
N ARG A 5 2.52 13.33 -5.13
CA ARG A 5 2.66 12.65 -3.83
C ARG A 5 2.44 13.61 -2.66
N GLN A 6 3.01 14.81 -2.71
CA GLN A 6 2.80 15.85 -1.70
C GLN A 6 1.34 16.35 -1.66
N TRP A 7 0.68 16.42 -2.82
CA TRP A 7 -0.75 16.69 -2.91
C TRP A 7 -1.57 15.58 -2.23
N SER A 8 -1.23 14.31 -2.45
CA SER A 8 -1.91 13.16 -1.82
C SER A 8 -1.83 13.20 -0.30
N VAL A 9 -0.67 13.54 0.27
CA VAL A 9 -0.51 13.69 1.72
C VAL A 9 -1.33 14.87 2.27
N ARG A 10 -1.43 15.98 1.53
CA ARG A 10 -2.27 17.12 1.91
C ARG A 10 -3.76 16.80 1.90
N HIS A 11 -4.19 15.91 0.99
CA HIS A 11 -5.58 15.47 0.84
C HIS A 11 -5.83 14.09 1.48
N ALA A 12 -4.99 13.69 2.44
CA ALA A 12 -4.99 12.34 3.00
C ALA A 12 -6.34 11.90 3.56
N ARG A 13 -7.13 12.80 4.15
CA ARG A 13 -8.47 12.48 4.67
C ARG A 13 -9.40 11.96 3.58
N GLY A 14 -9.60 12.76 2.53
CA GLY A 14 -10.49 12.41 1.43
C GLY A 14 -10.02 11.18 0.67
N LEU A 15 -8.70 11.09 0.41
CA LEU A 15 -8.11 9.92 -0.22
C LEU A 15 -8.24 8.66 0.64
N ASN A 16 -8.10 8.75 1.97
CA ASN A 16 -8.33 7.62 2.86
C ASN A 16 -9.78 7.15 2.81
N THR A 17 -10.74 8.07 2.88
CA THR A 17 -12.16 7.76 2.80
C THR A 17 -12.49 7.06 1.48
N PHE A 18 -12.01 7.62 0.37
CA PHE A 18 -12.15 7.01 -0.95
C PHE A 18 -11.51 5.62 -1.01
N TYR A 19 -10.27 5.49 -0.52
CA TYR A 19 -9.53 4.24 -0.54
C TYR A 19 -10.21 3.13 0.28
N ARG A 20 -10.73 3.45 1.48
CA ARG A 20 -11.50 2.50 2.30
C ARG A 20 -12.81 2.09 1.61
N GLY A 21 -13.52 3.04 0.99
CA GLY A 21 -14.72 2.76 0.20
C GLY A 21 -14.43 1.86 -1.00
N PHE A 22 -13.33 2.14 -1.71
CA PHE A 22 -12.86 1.36 -2.84
C PHE A 22 -12.45 -0.07 -2.44
N GLU A 23 -11.72 -0.24 -1.34
CA GLU A 23 -11.42 -1.58 -0.81
C GLU A 23 -12.70 -2.35 -0.46
N GLY A 24 -13.69 -1.70 0.16
CA GLY A 24 -14.99 -2.31 0.44
C GLY A 24 -15.74 -2.72 -0.83
N PHE A 25 -15.67 -1.91 -1.88
CA PHE A 25 -16.22 -2.25 -3.20
C PHE A 25 -15.51 -3.46 -3.82
N LEU A 26 -14.18 -3.50 -3.82
CA LEU A 26 -13.41 -4.62 -4.36
C LEU A 26 -13.76 -5.95 -3.66
N VAL A 27 -13.93 -5.91 -2.33
CA VAL A 27 -14.37 -7.09 -1.56
C VAL A 27 -15.79 -7.52 -1.96
N ARG A 28 -16.71 -6.59 -2.22
CA ARG A 28 -18.07 -6.96 -2.71
C ARG A 28 -18.05 -7.60 -4.09
N VAL A 29 -17.14 -7.17 -4.96
CA VAL A 29 -16.98 -7.69 -6.32
C VAL A 29 -16.15 -8.99 -6.36
N HIS A 30 -15.75 -9.55 -5.20
CA HIS A 30 -14.92 -10.76 -5.14
C HIS A 30 -15.48 -11.96 -5.93
N ARG A 31 -16.81 -12.09 -6.06
CA ARG A 31 -17.45 -13.14 -6.86
C ARG A 31 -17.07 -13.08 -8.33
N LEU A 32 -16.91 -11.88 -8.89
CA LEU A 32 -16.46 -11.70 -10.26
C LEU A 32 -15.00 -12.13 -10.41
N PHE A 33 -14.13 -11.78 -9.47
CA PHE A 33 -12.73 -12.23 -9.47
C PHE A 33 -12.63 -13.75 -9.32
N ALA A 34 -13.47 -14.37 -8.49
CA ALA A 34 -13.55 -15.81 -8.35
C ALA A 34 -14.03 -16.50 -9.64
N PHE A 35 -14.99 -15.90 -10.36
CA PHE A 35 -15.47 -16.42 -11.64
C PHE A 35 -14.40 -16.34 -12.75
N ILE A 36 -13.64 -15.24 -12.83
CA ILE A 36 -12.57 -15.05 -13.83
C ILE A 36 -11.31 -15.87 -13.49
N GLY A 37 -11.05 -16.08 -12.20
CA GLY A 37 -9.83 -16.66 -11.64
C GLY A 37 -8.84 -15.56 -11.22
N TYR A 38 -8.28 -15.66 -10.02
CA TYR A 38 -7.43 -14.60 -9.47
C TYR A 38 -6.11 -14.46 -10.23
N GLU A 39 -5.53 -15.56 -10.67
CA GLU A 39 -4.30 -15.56 -11.49
C GLU A 39 -4.49 -14.84 -12.83
N ARG A 40 -5.66 -14.98 -13.47
CA ARG A 40 -5.98 -14.29 -14.73
C ARG A 40 -6.23 -12.80 -14.52
N ALA A 41 -6.89 -12.44 -13.41
CA ALA A 41 -7.14 -11.05 -13.04
C ALA A 41 -5.87 -10.32 -12.56
N GLU A 42 -4.84 -11.04 -12.11
CA GLU A 42 -3.65 -10.45 -11.48
C GLU A 42 -2.92 -9.46 -12.39
N ARG A 43 -2.59 -9.85 -13.64
CA ARG A 43 -1.86 -8.98 -14.58
C ARG A 43 -2.62 -7.68 -14.93
N PRO A 44 -3.88 -7.72 -15.39
CA PRO A 44 -4.59 -6.48 -15.74
C PRO A 44 -4.83 -5.59 -14.52
N VAL A 45 -5.18 -6.16 -13.36
CA VAL A 45 -5.40 -5.37 -12.15
C VAL A 45 -4.09 -4.75 -11.66
N ALA A 46 -2.98 -5.50 -11.67
CA ALA A 46 -1.67 -4.97 -11.31
C ALA A 46 -1.22 -3.85 -12.27
N PHE A 47 -1.54 -3.95 -13.57
CA PHE A 47 -1.28 -2.89 -14.54
C PHE A 47 -2.05 -1.61 -14.18
N VAL A 48 -3.36 -1.70 -13.96
CA VAL A 48 -4.18 -0.55 -13.55
C VAL A 48 -3.68 0.03 -12.22
N GLU A 49 -3.41 -0.84 -11.24
CA GLU A 49 -2.90 -0.43 -9.93
C GLU A 49 -1.57 0.33 -10.06
N LYS A 50 -0.64 -0.16 -10.88
CA LYS A 50 0.66 0.48 -11.12
C LYS A 50 0.51 1.89 -11.66
N HIS A 51 -0.42 2.13 -12.60
CA HIS A 51 -0.60 3.45 -13.19
C HIS A 51 -1.31 4.40 -12.22
N VAL A 52 -2.42 3.94 -11.61
CA VAL A 52 -3.20 4.76 -10.67
C VAL A 52 -2.38 5.09 -9.42
N LYS A 53 -1.80 4.09 -8.76
CA LYS A 53 -1.00 4.33 -7.56
C LYS A 53 0.38 4.91 -7.85
N GLY A 54 0.95 4.62 -9.03
CA GLY A 54 2.19 5.24 -9.49
C GLY A 54 2.05 6.75 -9.60
N LEU A 55 0.99 7.21 -10.28
CA LEU A 55 0.72 8.64 -10.42
C LEU A 55 0.45 9.33 -9.07
N LEU A 56 -0.44 8.75 -8.25
CA LEU A 56 -0.94 9.39 -7.03
C LEU A 56 0.05 9.34 -5.85
N PHE A 57 0.73 8.21 -5.66
CA PHE A 57 1.49 7.94 -4.44
C PHE A 57 2.96 7.63 -4.70
N ASP A 58 3.40 7.65 -5.97
CA ASP A 58 4.73 7.18 -6.38
C ASP A 58 4.93 5.72 -5.91
N CYS A 59 3.98 4.86 -6.27
CA CYS A 59 3.94 3.48 -5.79
C CYS A 59 5.05 2.61 -6.37
N GLN A 60 5.80 1.94 -5.49
CA GLN A 60 6.89 1.03 -5.86
C GLN A 60 6.43 -0.43 -6.10
N MET A 61 5.11 -0.67 -6.17
CA MET A 61 4.50 -1.98 -6.42
C MET A 61 5.06 -3.11 -5.52
N CYS A 62 5.14 -2.88 -4.21
CA CYS A 62 5.60 -3.91 -3.25
C CYS A 62 4.59 -5.05 -3.00
N GLY A 63 3.38 -4.99 -3.59
CA GLY A 63 2.33 -5.99 -3.43
C GLY A 63 1.64 -6.01 -2.05
N GLN A 64 2.09 -5.18 -1.10
CA GLN A 64 1.58 -5.14 0.28
C GLN A 64 1.37 -3.70 0.74
N CYS A 65 0.37 -3.03 0.17
CA CYS A 65 0.08 -1.62 0.42
C CYS A 65 -0.29 -1.33 1.88
N VAL A 66 0.22 -0.22 2.42
CA VAL A 66 -0.05 0.27 3.80
C VAL A 66 -0.37 1.77 3.84
N LEU A 67 -0.90 2.32 2.73
CA LEU A 67 -1.16 3.76 2.58
C LEU A 67 -2.13 4.31 3.63
N SER A 68 -3.16 3.54 3.98
CA SER A 68 -4.15 3.90 5.02
C SER A 68 -3.50 4.09 6.39
N SER A 69 -2.51 3.28 6.72
CA SER A 69 -1.75 3.37 7.98
C SER A 69 -0.61 4.38 7.95
N THR A 70 -0.29 4.94 6.77
CA THR A 70 0.89 5.82 6.58
C THR A 70 0.52 7.18 6.00
N GLY A 71 -0.71 7.65 6.26
CA GLY A 71 -1.11 9.00 5.90
C GLY A 71 -1.09 9.29 4.40
N MET A 72 -1.34 8.27 3.57
CA MET A 72 -1.20 8.34 2.11
C MET A 72 0.24 8.60 1.61
N SER A 73 1.26 8.37 2.44
CA SER A 73 2.68 8.42 2.05
C SER A 73 3.24 7.01 1.93
N CYS A 74 3.57 6.56 0.72
CA CYS A 74 4.11 5.21 0.53
C CYS A 74 5.52 5.09 1.19
N PRO A 75 5.71 4.17 2.16
CA PRO A 75 7.00 4.03 2.87
C PRO A 75 8.11 3.47 1.97
N MET A 76 7.75 2.79 0.87
CA MET A 76 8.70 2.28 -0.10
C MET A 76 9.44 3.37 -0.89
N ASN A 77 8.98 4.62 -0.80
CA ASN A 77 9.72 5.77 -1.34
C ASN A 77 10.89 6.21 -0.43
N CYS A 78 11.06 5.57 0.74
CA CYS A 78 12.27 5.76 1.56
C CYS A 78 13.46 5.12 0.84
N PRO A 79 14.61 5.81 0.68
CA PRO A 79 15.83 5.21 0.14
C PRO A 79 16.30 3.97 0.92
N LYS A 80 15.95 3.89 2.21
CA LYS A 80 16.24 2.75 3.08
C LYS A 80 15.14 1.68 3.07
N THR A 81 14.05 1.87 2.33
CA THR A 81 12.89 0.97 2.26
C THR A 81 12.28 0.59 3.61
N LEU A 82 12.40 1.49 4.60
CA LEU A 82 11.92 1.25 5.96
C LEU A 82 10.39 1.29 6.02
N ARG A 83 9.82 0.15 6.42
CA ARG A 83 8.37 -0.05 6.52
C ARG A 83 7.78 0.38 7.87
N ASN A 84 8.62 0.54 8.89
CA ASN A 84 8.22 0.99 10.23
C ASN A 84 9.09 2.18 10.66
N GLY A 85 8.47 3.36 10.76
CA GLY A 85 9.02 4.55 11.40
C GLY A 85 10.21 5.23 10.70
N PRO A 86 10.53 6.47 11.13
CA PRO A 86 11.72 7.18 10.68
C PRO A 86 12.99 6.51 11.20
N CYS A 87 14.08 6.62 10.43
CA CYS A 87 15.38 6.02 10.77
C CYS A 87 16.23 6.83 11.77
N GLY A 88 15.68 7.84 12.43
CA GLY A 88 16.45 8.83 13.21
C GLY A 88 17.20 9.87 12.34
N GLY A 89 17.54 9.54 11.10
CA GLY A 89 18.22 10.40 10.12
C GLY A 89 17.36 11.50 9.48
N VAL A 90 16.38 12.04 10.19
CA VAL A 90 15.57 13.15 9.66
C VAL A 90 16.28 14.46 9.97
N ARG A 91 16.60 15.24 8.94
CA ARG A 91 17.22 16.57 9.12
C ARG A 91 16.28 17.51 9.85
N ALA A 92 16.82 18.55 10.50
CA ALA A 92 16.04 19.55 11.23
C ALA A 92 14.94 20.22 10.37
N ASN A 93 15.18 20.34 9.06
CA ASN A 93 14.21 20.86 8.09
C ASN A 93 13.16 19.82 7.61
N GLY A 94 13.11 18.62 8.21
CA GLY A 94 12.20 17.53 7.85
C GLY A 94 12.60 16.71 6.61
N HIS A 95 13.81 16.90 6.07
CA HIS A 95 14.29 16.17 4.89
C HIS A 95 15.01 14.87 5.24
N CYS A 96 15.12 13.96 4.28
CA CYS A 96 15.78 12.67 4.45
C CYS A 96 17.30 12.83 4.46
N GLU A 97 18.04 12.22 5.39
CA GLU A 97 19.52 12.26 5.40
C GLU A 97 20.17 11.81 4.08
N VAL A 98 19.66 10.73 3.46
CA VAL A 98 20.28 10.11 2.28
C VAL A 98 20.07 10.97 1.03
N LYS A 99 18.92 11.63 0.95
CA LYS A 99 18.49 12.45 -0.19
C LYS A 99 18.01 13.82 0.32
N PRO A 100 18.91 14.82 0.43
CA PRO A 100 18.59 16.12 1.03
C PRO A 100 17.46 16.90 0.37
N GLU A 101 17.25 16.69 -0.91
CA GLU A 101 16.22 17.32 -1.74
C GLU A 101 14.82 16.77 -1.48
N MET A 102 14.68 15.58 -0.85
CA MET A 102 13.38 14.99 -0.56
C MET A 102 12.99 15.14 0.92
N LYS A 103 11.73 15.52 1.15
CA LYS A 103 11.13 15.37 2.49
C LYS A 103 11.12 13.91 2.93
N CYS A 104 11.40 13.69 4.22
CA CYS A 104 11.36 12.36 4.80
C CYS A 104 9.96 11.76 4.65
N VAL A 105 9.88 10.52 4.15
CA VAL A 105 8.60 9.87 3.88
C VAL A 105 7.75 9.66 5.13
N TRP A 106 8.39 9.51 6.29
CA TRP A 106 7.75 9.31 7.59
C TRP A 106 7.31 10.62 8.24
N VAL A 107 8.00 11.73 7.97
CA VAL A 107 7.49 13.07 8.30
C VAL A 107 6.21 13.34 7.53
N GLU A 108 6.19 13.00 6.24
CA GLU A 108 5.01 13.12 5.39
C GLU A 108 3.89 12.16 5.83
N ALA A 109 4.22 10.91 6.19
CA ALA A 109 3.26 9.95 6.72
C ALA A 109 2.60 10.49 7.99
N TYR A 110 3.38 11.02 8.94
CA TYR A 110 2.85 11.62 10.16
C TYR A 110 1.93 12.82 9.86
N ARG A 111 2.36 13.72 8.95
CA ARG A 111 1.54 14.86 8.52
C ARG A 111 0.21 14.41 7.91
N GLY A 112 0.23 13.38 7.06
CA GLY A 112 -0.97 12.82 6.43
C GLY A 112 -1.89 12.13 7.44
N SER A 113 -1.32 11.32 8.34
CA SER A 113 -2.05 10.58 9.36
C SER A 113 -2.75 11.48 10.37
N ARG A 114 -2.18 12.65 10.70
CA ARG A 114 -2.86 13.68 11.50
C ARG A 114 -4.14 14.21 10.87
N ARG A 115 -4.36 14.00 9.56
CA ARG A 115 -5.58 14.41 8.83
C ARG A 115 -6.61 13.28 8.76
N ILE A 116 -6.24 12.07 9.15
CA ILE A 116 -7.09 10.88 9.09
C ILE A 116 -7.56 10.56 10.51
N ASP A 117 -8.87 10.33 10.67
CA ASP A 117 -9.44 9.92 11.96
C ASP A 117 -8.83 8.54 12.36
N GLY A 118 -8.16 8.49 13.51
CA GLY A 118 -7.39 7.32 13.97
C GLY A 118 -6.09 7.04 13.22
N GLY A 119 -5.65 7.92 12.32
CA GLY A 119 -4.47 7.68 11.46
C GLY A 119 -3.15 7.61 12.21
N VAL A 120 -2.98 8.41 13.28
CA VAL A 120 -1.77 8.36 14.12
C VAL A 120 -1.69 7.04 14.88
N GLU A 121 -2.82 6.55 15.39
CA GLU A 121 -2.92 5.23 16.03
C GLU A 121 -2.60 4.11 15.04
N ALA A 122 -3.07 4.21 13.79
CA ALA A 122 -2.75 3.23 12.75
C ALA A 122 -1.24 3.20 12.40
N MET A 123 -0.52 4.31 12.57
CA MET A 123 0.94 4.36 12.35
C MET A 123 1.75 3.65 13.44
N THR A 124 1.22 3.54 14.66
CA THR A 124 1.91 2.84 15.75
C THR A 124 1.84 1.32 15.60
N GLN A 125 0.92 0.83 14.76
CA GLN A 125 0.78 -0.58 14.45
C GLN A 125 1.97 -1.07 13.61
N VAL A 126 2.81 -1.89 14.24
CA VAL A 126 4.00 -2.48 13.60
C VAL A 126 3.58 -3.33 12.41
N GLN A 127 4.16 -3.02 11.24
CA GLN A 127 3.95 -3.76 10.01
C GLN A 127 5.01 -4.85 9.86
N PHE A 128 4.61 -6.02 9.36
CA PHE A 128 5.59 -7.05 8.96
C PHE A 128 6.49 -6.56 7.83
N ALA A 129 7.68 -7.16 7.75
CA ALA A 129 8.63 -6.91 6.67
C ALA A 129 7.97 -7.18 5.29
N VAL A 130 8.41 -6.41 4.28
CA VAL A 130 7.92 -6.60 2.90
C VAL A 130 8.38 -7.96 2.39
N ASP A 131 7.44 -8.76 1.89
CA ASP A 131 7.78 -9.97 1.14
C ASP A 131 8.12 -9.59 -0.31
N GLN A 132 9.41 -9.64 -0.66
CA GLN A 132 9.91 -9.25 -1.98
C GLN A 132 9.38 -10.15 -3.10
N ARG A 133 8.92 -11.37 -2.81
CA ARG A 133 8.29 -12.26 -3.80
C ARG A 133 6.97 -11.71 -4.33
N GLN A 134 6.36 -10.77 -3.61
CA GLN A 134 5.12 -10.10 -3.99
C GLN A 134 5.34 -8.84 -4.84
N LYS A 135 6.60 -8.47 -5.12
CA LYS A 135 6.90 -7.28 -5.91
C LYS A 135 6.30 -7.43 -7.31
N GLY A 136 5.60 -6.39 -7.76
CA GLY A 136 4.87 -6.35 -9.03
C GLY A 136 3.46 -6.96 -8.98
N ARG A 137 3.08 -7.66 -7.91
CA ARG A 137 1.71 -8.17 -7.72
C ARG A 137 0.75 -7.07 -7.25
N SER A 138 -0.54 -7.28 -7.50
CA SER A 138 -1.60 -6.36 -7.09
C SER A 138 -1.86 -6.47 -5.59
N SER A 139 -1.72 -5.33 -4.89
CA SER A 139 -2.14 -5.28 -3.49
C SER A 139 -3.65 -5.19 -3.34
N TRP A 140 -4.39 -4.73 -4.36
CA TRP A 140 -5.85 -4.75 -4.36
C TRP A 140 -6.43 -6.16 -4.32
N LEU A 141 -5.95 -7.06 -5.19
CA LEU A 141 -6.40 -8.46 -5.17
C LEU A 141 -5.95 -9.18 -3.90
N ARG A 142 -4.76 -8.84 -3.36
CA ARG A 142 -4.34 -9.35 -2.05
C ARG A 142 -5.32 -8.97 -0.95
N VAL A 143 -5.73 -7.70 -0.86
CA VAL A 143 -6.71 -7.24 0.14
C VAL A 143 -8.03 -8.00 0.02
N VAL A 144 -8.51 -8.27 -1.19
CA VAL A 144 -9.71 -9.09 -1.41
C VAL A 144 -9.51 -10.51 -0.87
N ARG A 145 -8.39 -11.16 -1.19
CA ARG A 145 -8.07 -12.51 -0.68
C ARG A 145 -7.97 -12.57 0.85
N GLU A 146 -7.43 -11.52 1.47
CA GLU A 146 -7.27 -11.44 2.93
C GLU A 146 -8.59 -11.17 3.66
N LYS A 147 -9.46 -10.34 3.08
CA LYS A 147 -10.75 -9.97 3.69
C LYS A 147 -11.90 -10.94 3.34
N THR A 148 -11.69 -11.86 2.40
CA THR A 148 -12.65 -12.89 2.03
C THR A 148 -12.04 -14.28 2.21
N PRO A 149 -12.18 -14.89 3.40
CA PRO A 149 -11.71 -16.25 3.65
C PRO A 149 -12.28 -17.23 2.62
N GLY A 150 -11.41 -18.01 1.96
CA GLY A 150 -11.78 -18.96 0.89
C GLY A 150 -11.61 -18.42 -0.54
N ALA A 151 -11.51 -17.10 -0.74
CA ALA A 151 -11.36 -16.50 -2.08
C ALA A 151 -10.04 -16.89 -2.79
N GLY A 152 -8.99 -17.25 -2.06
CA GLY A 152 -7.69 -17.63 -2.61
C GLY A 152 -7.36 -19.13 -2.58
N GLN A 153 -8.28 -19.99 -2.12
CA GLN A 153 -8.05 -21.44 -2.06
C GLN A 153 -8.51 -22.19 -3.32
N ALA A 154 -9.28 -21.55 -4.20
CA ALA A 154 -9.72 -22.14 -5.47
C ALA A 154 -8.59 -22.32 -6.51
N ASP A 155 -7.46 -21.63 -6.31
CA ASP A 155 -6.31 -21.61 -7.25
C ASP A 155 -5.03 -22.21 -6.64
N ALA A 156 -5.08 -22.78 -5.43
CA ALA A 156 -3.93 -23.49 -4.87
C ALA A 156 -3.82 -24.87 -5.55
N PRO A 157 -2.70 -25.24 -6.21
CA PRO A 157 -2.49 -26.63 -6.57
C PRO A 157 -2.59 -27.43 -5.28
N ALA A 158 -3.41 -28.50 -5.31
CA ALA A 158 -3.54 -29.45 -4.22
C ALA A 158 -2.15 -29.72 -3.68
N LYS A 159 -1.91 -29.37 -2.40
CA LYS A 159 -0.67 -29.73 -1.72
C LYS A 159 -0.61 -31.25 -1.81
N GLY A 160 0.19 -31.74 -2.76
CA GLY A 160 0.51 -33.14 -2.88
C GLY A 160 1.09 -33.55 -1.54
N ALA A 161 0.32 -34.36 -0.82
CA ALA A 161 0.87 -35.19 0.22
C ALA A 161 2.07 -35.92 -0.38
N LYS A 162 3.22 -35.83 0.27
CA LYS A 162 4.31 -36.74 0.03
C LYS A 162 5.25 -36.74 1.23
N PRO A 163 5.91 -37.89 1.43
CA PRO A 163 5.43 -39.05 2.16
C PRO A 163 5.83 -39.02 3.64
#